data_AF-A0A960PZ91-F1
#
_entry.id   AF-A0A960PZ91-F1
#
_cell.length_a   1.000
_cell.length_b   1.000
_cell.length_c   1.000
_cell.angle_alpha   90.00
_cell.angle_beta   90.00
_cell.angle_gamma   90.00
#
_symmetry.space_group_name_H-M   'P 1'
#
loop_
_entity.id
_entity.type
_entity.pdbx_description
1 polymer ?
#
loop_
_entity_poly.entity_id
_entity_poly.type
_entity_poly.pdbx_seq_one_letter_code
_entity_poly.pdbx_strand_id
1 'polypeptide(L)'
;MEVKQPGSHFDHLLRQTRMHHMQLSSMADVKANILLTMASVVITLSLRYISDPVLRWTAIVLMTFCLATIVLATYAVMPHLPFTIRKRKSQDVDLPRFNILFFGDFAGMAYEDYERAFEKLLNDPSEAYRAQVKEVYQLGVFLARKKYRFVRLAYLSFIIGFLSSGGVLLTNELLRTQ
;
A
#
# COMPACT_ATOMS: atom_id res chain seq x y z
N MET A 1 7.80 -27.05 10.14
CA MET A 1 7.01 -27.40 8.95
C MET A 1 7.76 -28.55 8.31
N GLU A 2 7.21 -29.76 8.33
CA GLU A 2 7.87 -30.93 7.71
C GLU A 2 7.31 -31.11 6.30
N VAL A 3 8.13 -30.80 5.29
CA VAL A 3 7.79 -31.06 3.89
C VAL A 3 8.22 -32.48 3.57
N LYS A 4 7.27 -33.41 3.51
CA LYS A 4 7.54 -34.85 3.40
C LYS A 4 8.24 -35.26 2.09
N GLN A 5 8.08 -34.49 1.00
CA GLN A 5 8.83 -34.65 -0.25
C GLN A 5 9.01 -33.29 -0.94
N PRO A 6 10.22 -32.70 -0.95
CA PRO A 6 10.49 -31.52 -1.76
C PRO A 6 10.42 -31.90 -3.24
N GLY A 7 9.66 -31.13 -4.00
CA GLY A 7 9.47 -31.33 -5.44
C GLY A 7 9.48 -29.98 -6.13
N SER A 8 9.99 -29.94 -7.37
CA SER A 8 10.12 -28.70 -8.16
C SER A 8 8.82 -27.90 -8.24
N HIS A 9 7.65 -28.55 -8.18
CA HIS A 9 6.35 -27.90 -8.14
C HIS A 9 6.17 -26.94 -6.94
N PHE A 10 6.71 -27.27 -5.77
CA PHE A 10 6.62 -26.39 -4.60
C PHE A 10 7.45 -25.11 -4.77
N ASP A 11 8.62 -25.21 -5.41
CA ASP A 11 9.44 -24.03 -5.74
C ASP A 11 8.73 -23.13 -6.76
N HIS A 12 8.09 -23.74 -7.76
CA HIS A 12 7.27 -23.02 -8.72
C HIS A 12 6.08 -22.33 -8.05
N LEU A 13 5.39 -23.01 -7.12
CA LEU A 13 4.27 -22.43 -6.37
C LEU A 13 4.73 -21.22 -5.56
N LEU A 14 5.79 -21.36 -4.74
CA LEU A 14 6.31 -20.26 -3.92
C LEU A 14 6.76 -19.08 -4.77
N ARG A 15 7.47 -19.36 -5.87
CA ARG A 15 7.87 -18.35 -6.84
C ARG A 15 6.65 -17.65 -7.44
N GLN A 16 5.65 -18.39 -7.91
CA GLN A 16 4.44 -17.83 -8.50
C GLN A 16 3.67 -16.98 -7.49
N THR A 17 3.50 -17.44 -6.25
CA THR A 17 2.81 -16.66 -5.21
C THR A 17 3.57 -15.38 -4.86
N ARG A 18 4.90 -15.42 -4.75
CA ARG A 18 5.71 -14.22 -4.53
C ARG A 18 5.60 -13.25 -5.69
N MET A 19 5.68 -13.74 -6.94
CA MET A 19 5.45 -12.91 -8.14
C MET A 19 4.06 -12.28 -8.13
N HIS A 20 3.04 -13.04 -7.74
CA HIS A 20 1.67 -12.54 -7.63
C HIS A 20 1.54 -11.42 -6.58
N HIS A 21 2.18 -11.55 -5.41
CA HIS A 21 2.21 -10.47 -4.42
C HIS A 21 2.95 -9.22 -4.90
N MET A 22 4.07 -9.38 -5.63
CA MET A 22 4.75 -8.24 -6.25
C MET A 22 3.88 -7.55 -7.29
N GLN A 23 3.15 -8.32 -8.11
CA GLN A 23 2.17 -7.79 -9.07
C GLN A 23 1.04 -7.04 -8.37
N LEU A 24 0.43 -7.62 -7.33
CA LEU A 24 -0.61 -6.94 -6.54
C LEU A 24 -0.09 -5.64 -5.92
N SER A 25 1.18 -5.61 -5.48
CA SER A 25 1.81 -4.41 -4.94
C SER A 25 1.91 -3.31 -5.99
N SER A 26 2.38 -3.66 -7.19
CA SER A 26 2.46 -2.73 -8.33
C SER A 26 1.06 -2.26 -8.76
N MET A 27 0.06 -3.14 -8.78
CA MET A 27 -1.32 -2.78 -9.11
C MET A 27 -1.92 -1.77 -8.11
N ALA A 28 -1.59 -1.88 -6.82
CA ALA A 28 -2.01 -0.90 -5.82
C ALA A 28 -1.40 0.48 -6.10
N ASP A 29 -0.12 0.53 -6.47
CA ASP A 29 0.57 1.78 -6.80
C ASP A 29 -0.03 2.42 -8.06
N VAL A 30 -0.32 1.61 -9.09
CA VAL A 30 -1.03 2.07 -10.30
C VAL A 30 -2.39 2.66 -9.94
N LYS A 31 -3.20 1.99 -9.11
CA LYS A 31 -4.52 2.50 -8.70
C LYS A 31 -4.43 3.82 -7.94
N ALA A 32 -3.47 3.96 -7.02
CA ALA A 32 -3.25 5.20 -6.29
C ALA A 32 -2.80 6.34 -7.22
N ASN A 33 -1.90 6.07 -8.17
CA ASN A 33 -1.44 7.06 -9.15
C ASN A 33 -2.55 7.53 -10.10
N ILE A 34 -3.48 6.64 -10.48
CA ILE A 34 -4.69 7.01 -11.23
C ILE A 34 -5.55 7.97 -10.40
N LEU A 35 -5.81 7.67 -9.12
CA LEU A 35 -6.57 8.55 -8.23
C LEU A 35 -5.91 9.91 -8.03
N LEU A 36 -4.58 9.95 -7.87
CA LEU A 36 -3.81 11.20 -7.76
C LEU A 36 -4.01 12.07 -9.00
N THR A 37 -3.83 11.49 -10.18
CA THR A 37 -4.01 12.18 -11.46
C THR A 37 -5.44 12.71 -11.60
N MET A 38 -6.44 11.85 -11.36
CA MET A 38 -7.85 12.24 -11.45
C MET A 38 -8.21 13.37 -10.47
N ALA A 39 -7.84 13.25 -9.20
CA ALA A 39 -8.11 14.26 -8.19
C ALA A 39 -7.40 15.59 -8.49
N SER A 40 -6.15 15.55 -8.98
CA SER A 40 -5.41 16.75 -9.38
C SER A 40 -6.07 17.48 -10.55
N VAL A 41 -6.54 16.73 -11.57
CA VAL A 41 -7.27 17.30 -12.71
C VAL A 41 -8.59 17.91 -12.26
N VAL A 42 -9.36 17.21 -11.43
CA VAL A 42 -10.64 17.71 -10.89
C VAL A 42 -10.44 18.99 -10.08
N ILE A 43 -9.43 19.07 -9.22
CA ILE A 43 -9.10 20.30 -8.47
C ILE A 43 -8.79 21.45 -9.43
N THR A 44 -7.93 21.21 -10.43
CA THR A 44 -7.53 22.21 -11.41
C THR A 44 -8.74 22.78 -12.17
N LEU A 45 -9.64 21.89 -12.62
CA LEU A 45 -10.86 22.29 -13.33
C LEU A 45 -11.90 22.96 -12.41
N SER A 46 -11.95 22.56 -11.14
CA SER A 46 -12.92 23.10 -10.17
C SER A 46 -12.54 24.51 -9.70
N LEU A 47 -11.24 24.85 -9.72
CA LEU A 47 -10.71 26.11 -9.22
C LEU A 47 -11.36 27.33 -9.90
N ARG A 48 -11.66 27.23 -11.20
CA ARG A 48 -12.29 28.33 -11.97
C ARG A 48 -13.70 28.67 -11.50
N TYR A 49 -14.39 27.74 -10.83
CA TYR A 49 -15.77 27.89 -10.37
C TYR A 49 -15.89 28.48 -8.96
N ILE A 50 -14.76 28.79 -8.30
CA ILE A 50 -14.77 29.41 -6.97
C ILE A 50 -15.38 30.82 -7.01
N SER A 51 -15.21 31.54 -8.12
CA SER A 51 -15.72 32.89 -8.29
C SER A 51 -17.20 32.94 -8.68
N ASP A 52 -17.79 31.80 -9.06
CA ASP A 52 -19.20 31.71 -9.43
C ASP A 52 -20.06 31.53 -8.16
N PRO A 53 -20.96 32.47 -7.82
CA PRO A 53 -21.79 32.38 -6.62
C PRO A 53 -22.62 31.09 -6.52
N VAL A 54 -23.02 30.51 -7.65
CA VAL A 54 -23.84 29.29 -7.70
C VAL A 54 -22.98 28.04 -7.54
N LEU A 55 -21.83 28.00 -8.21
CA LEU A 55 -20.97 26.80 -8.22
C LEU A 55 -19.91 26.79 -7.11
N ARG A 56 -19.71 27.91 -6.40
CA ARG A 56 -18.67 28.05 -5.37
C ARG A 56 -18.73 26.96 -4.30
N TRP A 57 -19.91 26.70 -3.73
CA TRP A 57 -20.04 25.70 -2.66
C TRP A 57 -19.81 24.28 -3.17
N THR A 58 -20.34 23.97 -4.36
CA THR A 58 -20.09 22.70 -5.08
C THR A 58 -18.59 22.48 -5.31
N ALA A 59 -17.89 23.49 -5.85
CA ALA A 59 -16.47 23.43 -6.12
C ALA A 59 -15.63 23.24 -4.85
N ILE A 60 -15.95 23.96 -3.77
CA ILE A 60 -15.23 23.84 -2.48
C ILE A 60 -15.38 22.44 -1.90
N VAL A 61 -16.59 21.88 -1.89
CA VAL A 61 -16.83 20.52 -1.38
C VAL A 61 -16.04 19.49 -2.20
N LEU A 62 -16.13 19.57 -3.53
CA LEU A 62 -15.42 18.66 -4.42
C LEU A 62 -13.90 18.72 -4.22
N MET A 63 -13.34 19.94 -4.16
CA MET A 63 -11.91 20.16 -3.96
C MET A 63 -11.42 19.63 -2.61
N THR A 64 -12.22 19.79 -1.55
CA THR A 64 -11.87 19.31 -0.20
C THR A 64 -11.73 17.79 -0.18
N PHE A 65 -12.68 17.06 -0.78
CA PHE A 65 -12.60 15.60 -0.88
C PHE A 65 -11.50 15.12 -1.83
N CYS A 66 -11.26 15.83 -2.94
CA CYS A 66 -10.15 15.52 -3.83
C CYS A 66 -8.79 15.70 -3.12
N LEU A 67 -8.65 16.73 -2.28
CA LEU A 67 -7.45 16.92 -1.46
C LEU A 67 -7.27 15.75 -0.48
N ALA A 68 -8.34 15.31 0.19
CA ALA A 68 -8.29 14.14 1.06
C ALA A 68 -7.92 12.86 0.29
N THR A 69 -8.45 12.67 -0.93
CA THR A 69 -8.07 11.58 -1.83
C THR A 69 -6.59 11.62 -2.17
N ILE A 70 -6.04 12.80 -2.49
CA ILE A 70 -4.61 12.96 -2.78
C ILE A 70 -3.77 12.55 -1.58
N VAL A 71 -4.10 13.03 -0.38
CA VAL A 71 -3.36 12.66 0.84
C VAL A 71 -3.37 11.15 1.07
N LEU A 72 -4.54 10.51 0.94
CA LEU A 72 -4.69 9.06 1.14
C LEU A 72 -3.97 8.24 0.06
N ALA A 73 -4.05 8.66 -1.21
CA ALA A 73 -3.39 7.99 -2.32
C ALA A 73 -1.86 8.13 -2.25
N THR A 74 -1.35 9.32 -1.92
CA THR A 74 0.07 9.56 -1.67
C THR A 74 0.58 8.67 -0.54
N TYR A 75 -0.17 8.55 0.56
CA TYR A 75 0.21 7.66 1.66
C TYR A 75 0.27 6.18 1.23
N ALA A 76 -0.60 5.75 0.32
CA ALA A 76 -0.59 4.38 -0.19
C ALA A 76 0.67 4.04 -1.00
N VAL A 77 1.21 5.01 -1.77
CA VAL A 77 2.41 4.85 -2.60
C VAL A 77 3.69 5.17 -1.83
N MET A 78 3.59 5.82 -0.67
CA MET A 78 4.74 6.21 0.15
C MET A 78 5.64 4.99 0.46
N PRO A 79 6.97 5.11 0.26
CA PRO A 79 7.89 4.06 0.66
C PRO A 79 7.85 3.92 2.18
N HIS A 80 7.41 2.75 2.66
CA HIS A 80 7.34 2.45 4.08
C HIS A 80 8.72 1.97 4.57
N LEU A 81 9.67 2.90 4.63
CA LEU A 81 10.95 2.70 5.30
C LEU A 81 10.86 3.35 6.69
N PRO A 82 11.31 2.68 7.76
CA PRO A 82 11.42 3.33 9.05
C PRO A 82 12.40 4.50 8.92
N PHE A 83 11.99 5.70 9.37
CA PHE A 83 12.83 6.91 9.37
C PHE A 83 14.19 6.72 10.07
N THR A 84 14.25 5.77 10.99
CA THR A 84 15.49 5.32 11.60
C THR A 84 15.58 3.82 11.43
N ILE A 85 16.59 3.36 10.69
CA ILE A 85 16.98 1.96 10.67
C ILE A 85 17.58 1.65 12.04
N ARG A 86 16.76 1.16 12.97
CA ARG A 86 17.25 0.71 14.28
C ARG A 86 18.25 -0.42 14.02
N LYS A 87 19.50 -0.25 14.48
CA LYS A 87 20.48 -1.35 14.53
C LYS A 87 19.84 -2.50 15.30
N ARG A 88 19.59 -3.60 14.60
CA ARG A 88 18.97 -4.79 15.17
C ARG A 88 20.08 -5.59 15.86
N LYS A 89 19.85 -6.01 17.11
CA LYS A 89 20.85 -6.82 17.83
C LYS A 89 20.81 -8.25 17.32
N SER A 90 21.90 -8.99 17.43
CA SER A 90 21.97 -10.42 17.07
C SER A 90 20.87 -11.26 17.74
N GLN A 91 20.49 -10.94 18.98
CA GLN A 91 19.40 -11.61 19.70
C GLN A 91 18.01 -11.43 19.06
N ASP A 92 17.80 -10.38 18.26
CA ASP A 92 16.54 -10.16 17.56
C ASP A 92 16.37 -11.09 16.33
N VAL A 93 17.44 -11.76 15.89
CA VAL A 93 17.45 -12.71 14.76
C VAL A 93 16.76 -14.02 15.12
N ASP A 94 16.87 -14.44 16.39
CA ASP A 94 16.27 -15.67 16.90
C ASP A 94 14.77 -15.52 17.20
N LEU A 95 14.19 -14.33 17.01
CA LEU A 95 12.79 -14.07 17.28
C LEU A 95 11.88 -14.85 16.31
N PRO A 96 10.79 -15.49 16.78
CA PRO A 96 9.86 -16.23 15.94
C PRO A 96 9.20 -15.40 14.82
N ARG A 97 9.25 -14.07 14.89
CA ARG A 97 8.70 -13.15 13.88
C ARG A 97 9.71 -12.66 12.86
N PHE A 98 11.01 -12.81 13.11
CA PHE A 98 12.07 -12.34 12.22
C PHE A 98 12.14 -13.21 10.94
N ASN A 99 12.27 -12.58 9.78
CA ASN A 99 12.49 -13.29 8.53
C ASN A 99 13.62 -12.65 7.73
N ILE A 100 14.70 -13.39 7.51
CA ILE A 100 15.86 -12.89 6.78
C ILE A 100 15.57 -12.59 5.30
N LEU A 101 14.55 -13.20 4.72
CA LEU A 101 14.15 -12.93 3.33
C LEU A 101 13.33 -11.64 3.19
N PHE A 102 12.78 -11.12 4.29
CA PHE A 102 11.95 -9.91 4.25
C PHE A 102 12.79 -8.65 4.49
N PHE A 103 12.79 -7.73 3.52
CA PHE A 103 13.61 -6.52 3.55
C PHE A 103 13.43 -5.67 4.82
N GLY A 104 12.21 -5.56 5.34
CA GLY A 104 11.94 -4.78 6.54
C GLY A 104 12.56 -5.35 7.81
N ASP A 105 12.90 -6.65 7.82
CA ASP A 105 13.51 -7.32 8.95
C ASP A 105 15.04 -7.26 8.89
N PHE A 106 15.65 -7.52 7.72
CA PHE A 106 17.11 -7.52 7.58
C PHE A 106 17.75 -6.15 7.34
N ALA A 107 16.99 -5.12 6.90
CA ALA A 107 17.55 -3.80 6.57
C ALA A 107 18.34 -3.13 7.72
N GLY A 108 18.10 -3.52 8.98
CA GLY A 108 18.82 -3.02 10.14
C GLY A 108 19.93 -3.92 10.68
N MET A 109 20.31 -4.97 9.96
CA MET A 109 21.37 -5.90 10.36
C MET A 109 22.75 -5.45 9.86
N ALA A 110 23.79 -5.83 10.60
CA ALA A 110 25.16 -5.81 10.08
C ALA A 110 25.33 -6.90 9.01
N TYR A 111 26.18 -6.65 8.02
CA TYR A 111 26.43 -7.60 6.93
C TYR A 111 26.89 -8.97 7.45
N GLU A 112 27.81 -8.99 8.42
CA GLU A 112 28.33 -10.24 9.01
C GLU A 112 27.22 -11.08 9.67
N ASP A 113 26.26 -10.43 10.35
CA ASP A 113 25.13 -11.13 10.97
C ASP A 113 24.14 -11.64 9.91
N TYR A 114 23.94 -10.86 8.84
CA TYR A 114 23.12 -11.28 7.70
C TYR A 114 23.74 -12.49 6.99
N GLU A 115 25.04 -12.45 6.69
CA GLU A 115 25.78 -13.52 6.03
C GLU A 115 25.68 -14.83 6.85
N ARG A 116 26.00 -14.79 8.15
CA ARG A 116 25.90 -15.97 9.02
C ARG A 116 24.48 -16.54 9.11
N ALA A 117 23.48 -15.68 9.19
CA ALA A 117 22.09 -16.13 9.26
C ALA A 117 21.59 -16.68 7.91
N PHE A 118 22.07 -16.12 6.80
CA PHE A 118 21.75 -16.59 5.46
C PHE A 118 22.43 -17.92 5.15
N GLU A 119 23.69 -18.09 5.57
CA GLU A 119 24.42 -19.36 5.48
C GLU A 119 23.70 -20.48 6.24
N LYS A 120 23.23 -20.23 7.47
CA LYS A 120 22.39 -21.18 8.22
C LYS A 120 21.13 -21.58 7.45
N LEU A 121 20.50 -20.62 6.77
CA LEU A 121 19.32 -20.88 5.96
C LEU A 121 19.64 -21.76 4.74
N LEU A 122 20.78 -21.53 4.08
CA LEU A 122 21.22 -22.34 2.93
C LEU A 122 21.55 -23.78 3.30
N ASN A 123 22.04 -24.00 4.52
CA ASN A 123 22.43 -25.32 5.02
C ASN A 123 21.25 -26.16 5.56
N ASP A 124 20.06 -25.59 5.72
CA ASP A 124 18.85 -26.30 6.15
C ASP A 124 17.67 -26.04 5.18
N PRO A 125 17.38 -26.99 4.27
CA PRO A 125 16.28 -26.86 3.31
C PRO A 125 14.90 -26.66 3.96
N SER A 126 14.64 -27.25 5.14
CA SER A 126 13.35 -27.12 5.82
C SER A 126 13.16 -25.70 6.35
N GLU A 127 14.21 -25.11 6.89
CA GLU A 127 14.20 -23.71 7.32
C GLU A 127 14.16 -22.74 6.12
N ALA A 128 14.84 -23.05 5.02
CA ALA A 128 14.73 -22.29 3.77
C ALA A 128 13.28 -22.20 3.27
N TYR A 129 12.56 -23.34 3.21
CA TYR A 129 11.14 -23.34 2.84
C TYR A 129 10.28 -22.57 3.84
N ARG A 130 10.53 -22.73 5.14
CA ARG A 130 9.80 -21.99 6.18
C ARG A 130 9.97 -20.48 6.03
N ALA A 131 11.19 -20.01 5.76
CA ALA A 131 11.47 -18.59 5.54
C ALA A 131 10.76 -18.06 4.29
N GLN A 132 10.72 -18.83 3.20
CA GLN A 132 9.98 -18.45 1.98
C GLN A 132 8.47 -18.34 2.23
N VAL A 133 7.87 -19.30 2.94
CA VAL A 133 6.45 -19.25 3.31
C VAL A 133 6.16 -18.04 4.18
N LYS A 134 7.04 -17.75 5.13
CA LYS A 134 6.93 -16.57 6.02
C LYS A 134 7.04 -15.27 5.24
N GLU A 135 7.94 -15.21 4.26
CA GLU A 135 8.09 -14.07 3.35
C GLU A 135 6.77 -13.81 2.60
N VAL A 136 6.24 -14.84 1.94
CA VAL A 136 4.96 -14.76 1.22
C VAL A 136 3.83 -14.25 2.12
N TYR A 137 3.71 -14.81 3.34
CA TYR A 137 2.73 -14.34 4.32
C TYR A 137 2.92 -12.86 4.70
N GLN A 138 4.15 -12.45 5.00
CA GLN A 138 4.47 -11.08 5.36
C GLN A 138 4.17 -10.09 4.22
N LEU A 139 4.50 -10.43 2.97
CA LEU A 139 4.14 -9.64 1.80
C LEU A 139 2.62 -9.47 1.69
N GLY A 140 1.85 -10.54 1.80
CA GLY A 140 0.39 -10.49 1.74
C GLY A 140 -0.22 -9.63 2.84
N VAL A 141 0.22 -9.79 4.09
CA VAL A 141 -0.26 -8.99 5.23
C VAL A 141 0.11 -7.51 5.06
N PHE A 142 1.32 -7.22 4.62
CA PHE A 142 1.77 -5.85 4.35
C PHE A 142 0.87 -5.20 3.29
N LEU A 143 0.59 -5.89 2.19
CA LEU A 143 -0.28 -5.40 1.12
C LEU A 143 -1.68 -5.05 1.60
N ALA A 144 -2.31 -5.97 2.34
CA ALA A 144 -3.66 -5.78 2.85
C ALA A 144 -3.73 -4.61 3.84
N ARG A 145 -2.77 -4.53 4.77
CA ARG A 145 -2.83 -3.56 5.87
C ARG A 145 -2.30 -2.18 5.51
N LYS A 146 -1.29 -2.08 4.65
CA LYS A 146 -0.56 -0.83 4.37
C LYS A 146 -0.85 -0.22 3.02
N LYS A 147 -1.04 -1.01 1.96
CA LYS A 147 -1.35 -0.46 0.63
C LYS A 147 -2.84 -0.41 0.36
N TYR A 148 -3.50 -1.57 0.29
CA TYR A 148 -4.89 -1.66 -0.16
C TYR A 148 -5.89 -0.96 0.77
N ARG A 149 -5.60 -0.87 2.07
CA ARG A 149 -6.43 -0.10 3.01
C ARG A 149 -6.50 1.38 2.63
N PHE A 150 -5.37 2.01 2.30
CA PHE A 150 -5.32 3.43 1.96
C PHE A 150 -5.83 3.70 0.55
N VAL A 151 -5.53 2.82 -0.42
CA VAL A 151 -6.13 2.88 -1.75
C VAL A 151 -7.66 2.85 -1.66
N ARG A 152 -8.23 1.94 -0.85
CA ARG A 152 -9.68 1.85 -0.64
C ARG A 152 -10.25 3.13 0.00
N LEU A 153 -9.57 3.70 0.99
CA LEU A 153 -10.01 4.95 1.61
C LEU A 153 -9.95 6.13 0.62
N ALA A 154 -8.92 6.19 -0.23
CA ALA A 154 -8.80 7.22 -1.26
C ALA A 154 -9.94 7.15 -2.28
N TYR A 155 -10.30 5.93 -2.73
CA TYR A 155 -11.48 5.71 -3.57
C TYR A 155 -12.78 6.17 -2.88
N LEU A 156 -12.97 5.78 -1.63
CA LEU A 156 -14.17 6.14 -0.89
C LEU A 156 -14.29 7.66 -0.71
N SER A 157 -13.19 8.33 -0.36
CA SER A 157 -13.12 9.80 -0.27
C SER A 157 -13.48 10.45 -1.61
N PHE A 158 -12.95 9.94 -2.71
CA PHE A 158 -13.20 10.51 -4.04
C PHE A 158 -14.67 10.36 -4.45
N ILE A 159 -15.23 9.16 -4.27
CA ILE A 159 -16.62 8.86 -4.62
C ILE A 159 -17.59 9.67 -3.75
N ILE A 160 -17.37 9.70 -2.43
CA ILE A 160 -18.21 10.49 -1.51
C ILE A 160 -18.11 11.97 -1.90
N GLY A 161 -16.92 12.49 -2.18
CA GLY A 161 -16.75 13.87 -2.62
C GLY A 161 -17.52 14.22 -3.87
N PHE A 162 -17.49 13.34 -4.87
CA PHE A 162 -18.23 13.53 -6.11
C PHE A 162 -19.74 13.54 -5.87
N LEU A 163 -20.26 12.59 -5.10
CA LEU A 163 -21.69 12.51 -4.77
C LEU A 163 -22.16 13.68 -3.91
N SER A 164 -21.40 14.05 -2.88
CA SER A 164 -21.71 15.19 -2.00
C SER A 164 -21.70 16.51 -2.78
N SER A 165 -20.72 16.70 -3.66
CA SER A 165 -20.67 17.86 -4.56
C SER A 165 -21.91 17.93 -5.46
N GLY A 166 -22.29 16.82 -6.10
CA GLY A 166 -23.50 16.77 -6.91
C GLY A 166 -24.78 17.09 -6.13
N GLY A 167 -24.88 16.58 -4.89
CA GLY A 167 -25.98 16.90 -3.99
C GLY A 167 -26.07 18.40 -3.67
N VAL A 168 -24.94 19.03 -3.34
CA VAL A 168 -24.88 20.49 -3.06
C VAL A 168 -25.34 21.30 -4.27
N LEU A 169 -24.89 20.93 -5.47
CA LEU A 169 -25.31 21.60 -6.71
C LEU A 169 -26.83 21.53 -6.91
N LEU A 170 -27.43 20.34 -6.74
CA LEU A 170 -28.87 20.16 -6.87
C LEU A 170 -29.66 20.98 -5.83
N THR A 171 -29.21 21.00 -4.58
CA THR A 171 -29.86 21.81 -3.55
C THR A 171 -29.79 23.31 -3.85
N ASN A 172 -28.67 23.78 -4.42
CA ASN A 172 -28.51 25.19 -4.74
C ASN A 172 -29.39 25.61 -5.93
N GLU A 173 -29.55 24.75 -6.94
CA GLU A 173 -30.47 25.01 -8.05
C GLU A 173 -31.95 24.98 -7.62
N LEU A 174 -32.32 24.03 -6.76
CA LEU A 174 -33.70 23.95 -6.23
C LEU A 174 -34.09 25.21 -5.44
N LEU A 175 -33.20 25.72 -4.59
CA LEU A 175 -33.41 26.96 -3.83
C LEU A 175 -33.51 28.20 -4.71
N ARG A 176 -32.93 28.18 -5.91
CA ARG A 176 -32.99 29.27 -6.88
C ARG A 176 -34.28 29.30 -7.68
N THR A 177 -34.89 28.13 -7.91
CA THR A 177 -36.14 28.00 -8.67
C THR A 177 -37.41 28.34 -7.88
N GLN A 178 -37.31 28.50 -6.56
CA GLN A 178 -38.39 28.96 -5.67
C GLN A 178 -38.28 30.46 -5.41
#